data_AF-A0A395M159-F1
#
_entry.id   AF-A0A395M159-F1
#
_cell.length_a   1.000
_cell.length_b   1.000
_cell.length_c   1.000
_cell.angle_alpha   90.00
_cell.angle_beta   90.00
_cell.angle_gamma   90.00
#
_symmetry.space_group_name_H-M   'P 1'
#
loop_
_entity.id
_entity.type
_entity.pdbx_description
1 polymer ?
#
loop_
_entity_poly.entity_id
_entity_poly.type
_entity_poly.pdbx_seq_one_letter_code
_entity_poly.pdbx_strand_id
1 'polypeptide(L)'
;MDGPGGNPPQITPLNLRAGLTYNGEIEFKDESKNPPEDKTEEIEEEGDEHLIVYTVGGNATGRLTITRTDRDKNGLEVGLKYRATVSAGPAASGTLRVVLYHYTAPARKTAALAPSNEIDIDATFPVSIAP
;
A
#
# COMPACT_ATOMS: atom_id res chain seq x y z
N MET A 1 -4.13 6.30 18.89
CA MET A 1 -3.41 5.60 19.98
C MET A 1 -3.66 4.15 19.68
N ASP A 2 -2.78 3.51 18.91
CA ASP A 2 -3.17 2.21 18.32
C ASP A 2 -2.34 1.08 18.92
N GLY A 3 -2.11 1.24 20.23
CA GLY A 3 -2.08 0.12 21.18
C GLY A 3 -3.50 -0.24 21.64
N PRO A 4 -3.65 -1.20 22.57
CA PRO A 4 -4.97 -1.64 23.04
C PRO A 4 -5.82 -0.46 23.56
N GLY A 5 -6.95 -0.18 22.89
CA GLY A 5 -7.89 0.89 23.25
C GLY A 5 -8.26 1.89 22.14
N GLY A 6 -7.63 1.82 20.96
CA GLY A 6 -7.96 2.66 19.80
C GLY A 6 -9.31 2.34 19.14
N ASN A 7 -9.85 3.28 18.36
CA ASN A 7 -11.01 3.03 17.52
C ASN A 7 -10.67 1.97 16.46
N PRO A 8 -11.60 1.08 16.08
CA PRO A 8 -11.35 0.16 14.98
C PRO A 8 -11.11 0.95 13.69
N PRO A 9 -10.16 0.52 12.84
CA PRO A 9 -9.85 1.22 11.60
C PRO A 9 -11.10 1.27 10.71
N GLN A 10 -11.38 2.43 10.12
CA GLN A 10 -12.42 2.59 9.11
C GLN A 10 -11.89 2.10 7.77
N ILE A 11 -12.27 0.88 7.37
CA ILE A 11 -11.79 0.27 6.13
C ILE A 11 -12.86 0.38 5.04
N THR A 12 -12.59 1.16 3.99
CA THR A 12 -13.45 1.27 2.81
C THR A 12 -12.99 0.28 1.73
N PRO A 13 -13.89 -0.52 1.12
CA PRO A 13 -13.53 -1.42 0.04
C PRO A 13 -13.03 -0.71 -1.22
N LEU A 14 -12.04 -1.29 -1.89
CA LEU A 14 -11.65 -0.92 -3.25
C LEU A 14 -12.66 -1.50 -4.25
N ASN A 15 -13.47 -0.64 -4.85
CA ASN A 15 -14.42 -1.01 -5.89
C ASN A 15 -13.82 -0.70 -7.27
N LEU A 16 -13.52 -1.74 -8.04
CA LEU A 16 -12.87 -1.66 -9.34
C LEU A 16 -13.78 -2.24 -10.44
N ARG A 17 -13.54 -1.84 -11.69
CA ARG A 17 -14.18 -2.43 -12.87
C ARG A 17 -13.20 -3.26 -13.67
N ALA A 18 -13.70 -4.36 -14.24
CA ALA A 18 -12.94 -5.27 -15.06
C ALA A 18 -12.47 -4.59 -16.35
N GLY A 19 -11.23 -4.90 -16.77
CA GLY A 19 -10.65 -4.35 -18.00
C GLY A 19 -10.15 -2.90 -17.88
N LEU A 20 -10.18 -2.30 -16.69
CA LEU A 20 -9.68 -0.94 -16.46
C LEU A 20 -8.32 -0.93 -15.77
N THR A 21 -7.63 0.19 -15.98
CA THR A 21 -6.39 0.55 -15.28
C THR A 21 -6.62 1.83 -14.52
N TYR A 22 -6.18 1.85 -13.25
CA TYR A 22 -6.26 2.98 -12.36
C TYR A 22 -4.86 3.43 -11.95
N ASN A 23 -4.64 4.73 -11.81
CA ASN A 23 -3.53 5.25 -11.05
C ASN A 23 -4.04 5.47 -9.61
N GLY A 24 -3.28 4.99 -8.64
CA GLY A 24 -3.59 5.12 -7.23
C GLY A 24 -2.44 5.77 -6.47
N GLU A 25 -2.79 6.40 -5.37
CA GLU A 25 -1.87 7.02 -4.43
C GLU A 25 -2.26 6.57 -3.01
N ILE A 26 -1.28 6.55 -2.09
CA ILE A 26 -1.50 6.29 -0.67
C ILE A 26 -1.13 7.52 0.13
N GLU A 27 -1.99 7.88 1.07
CA GLU A 27 -1.72 8.87 2.12
C GLU A 27 -1.60 8.17 3.47
N PHE A 28 -0.66 8.65 4.29
CA PHE A 28 -0.48 8.20 5.67
C PHE A 28 -0.76 9.36 6.61
N LYS A 29 -1.54 9.14 7.67
CA LYS A 29 -1.93 10.18 8.62
C LYS A 29 -1.75 9.70 10.04
N ASP A 30 -1.18 10.55 10.90
CA ASP A 30 -1.21 10.36 12.35
C ASP A 30 -2.49 10.96 12.93
N GLU A 31 -3.51 10.11 13.04
CA GLU A 31 -4.81 10.47 13.63
C GLU A 31 -4.76 10.62 15.17
N SER A 32 -3.60 10.43 15.82
CA SER A 32 -3.43 10.76 17.24
C SER A 32 -3.32 12.26 17.51
N LYS A 33 -3.06 13.06 16.47
CA LYS A 33 -3.00 14.53 16.52
C LYS A 33 -4.35 15.15 16.18
N ASN A 34 -4.56 16.40 16.60
CA ASN A 34 -5.73 17.19 16.21
C ASN A 34 -5.30 18.61 15.80
N PRO A 35 -5.32 18.95 14.50
CA PRO A 35 -5.74 18.11 13.37
C PRO A 35 -4.81 16.90 13.13
N PRO A 36 -5.28 15.83 12.44
CA PRO A 36 -4.41 14.74 12.01
C PRO A 36 -3.23 15.27 11.20
N GLU A 37 -2.04 14.77 11.50
CA GLU A 37 -0.81 15.16 10.81
C GLU A 37 -0.62 14.28 9.59
N ASP A 38 -0.28 14.88 8.44
CA ASP A 38 0.08 14.12 7.23
C ASP A 38 1.51 13.60 7.38
N LYS A 39 1.67 12.28 7.25
CA LYS A 39 2.95 11.56 7.30
C LYS A 39 3.42 11.11 5.92
N THR A 40 2.68 11.42 4.87
CA THR A 40 3.01 11.05 3.49
C THR A 40 4.29 11.74 3.03
N GLU A 41 4.47 13.02 3.37
CA GLU A 41 5.66 13.80 3.02
C GLU A 41 6.93 13.23 3.68
N GLU A 42 6.87 12.89 4.97
CA GLU A 42 7.98 12.25 5.70
C GLU A 42 8.40 10.93 5.04
N ILE A 43 7.44 10.08 4.66
CA ILE A 43 7.73 8.81 3.97
C ILE A 43 8.30 9.04 2.55
N GLU A 44 7.87 10.10 1.86
CA GLU A 44 8.42 10.47 0.56
C GLU A 44 9.87 10.96 0.67
N GLU A 45 10.16 11.83 1.65
CA GLU A 45 11.50 12.36 1.94
C GLU A 45 12.47 11.23 2.36
N GLU A 46 12.01 10.32 3.20
CA GLU A 46 12.73 9.14 3.67
C GLU A 46 12.52 7.92 2.75
N GLY A 47 12.19 8.16 1.47
CA GLY A 47 11.81 7.11 0.54
C GLY A 47 12.86 5.99 0.40
N ASP A 48 14.16 6.26 0.60
CA ASP A 48 15.22 5.24 0.55
C ASP A 48 15.28 4.32 1.77
N GLU A 49 14.52 4.63 2.82
CA GLU A 49 14.36 3.83 4.03
C GLU A 49 12.97 3.17 4.11
N HIS A 50 12.09 3.44 3.13
CA HIS A 50 10.73 2.92 3.10
C HIS A 50 10.44 2.05 1.88
N LEU A 51 9.62 1.03 2.08
CA LEU A 51 9.09 0.17 1.03
C LEU A 51 7.65 -0.22 1.32
N ILE A 52 6.74 0.12 0.40
CA ILE A 52 5.34 -0.31 0.45
C ILE A 52 5.16 -1.55 -0.41
N VAL A 53 4.62 -2.60 0.18
CA VAL A 53 4.37 -3.88 -0.50
C VAL A 53 2.87 -4.15 -0.59
N TYR A 54 2.44 -4.55 -1.78
CA TYR A 54 1.06 -4.84 -2.13
C TYR A 54 0.90 -6.34 -2.38
N THR A 55 -0.01 -6.99 -1.66
CA THR A 55 -0.32 -8.41 -1.83
C THR A 55 -1.80 -8.59 -2.11
N VAL A 56 -2.14 -9.09 -3.30
CA VAL A 56 -3.52 -9.38 -3.69
C VAL A 56 -3.90 -10.80 -3.27
N GLY A 57 -5.02 -10.95 -2.56
CA GLY A 57 -5.53 -12.22 -2.07
C GLY A 57 -6.94 -12.56 -2.58
N GLY A 58 -7.37 -13.80 -2.30
CA GLY A 58 -8.71 -14.31 -2.64
C GLY A 58 -8.93 -14.45 -4.15
N ASN A 59 -10.17 -14.28 -4.61
CA ASN A 59 -10.50 -14.42 -6.04
C ASN A 59 -10.05 -13.20 -6.88
N ALA A 60 -9.48 -12.17 -6.23
CA ALA A 60 -8.81 -11.08 -6.92
C ALA A 60 -7.39 -11.44 -7.38
N THR A 61 -6.77 -12.50 -6.84
CA THR A 61 -5.45 -12.98 -7.27
C THR A 61 -5.49 -13.35 -8.76
N GLY A 62 -4.56 -12.81 -9.55
CA GLY A 62 -4.54 -12.96 -11.01
C GLY A 62 -5.57 -12.10 -11.77
N ARG A 63 -6.48 -11.43 -11.05
CA ARG A 63 -7.44 -10.45 -11.61
C ARG A 63 -6.97 -9.02 -11.43
N LEU A 64 -6.37 -8.71 -10.28
CA LEU A 64 -5.80 -7.42 -9.94
C LEU A 64 -4.28 -7.54 -9.88
N THR A 65 -3.58 -6.63 -10.56
CA THR A 65 -2.14 -6.46 -10.46
C THR A 65 -1.83 -5.04 -10.00
N ILE A 66 -1.02 -4.91 -8.96
CA ILE A 66 -0.51 -3.63 -8.47
C ILE A 66 0.94 -3.49 -8.91
N THR A 67 1.28 -2.37 -9.52
CA THR A 67 2.65 -2.02 -9.94
C THR A 67 3.01 -0.67 -9.35
N ARG A 68 4.09 -0.61 -8.56
CA ARG A 68 4.60 0.66 -8.01
C ARG A 68 5.17 1.51 -9.14
N THR A 69 5.01 2.82 -9.06
CA THR A 69 5.35 3.73 -10.17
C THR A 69 6.26 4.90 -9.77
N ASP A 70 6.42 5.13 -8.47
CA ASP A 70 7.32 6.10 -7.87
C ASP A 70 8.69 5.48 -7.54
N ARG A 71 9.70 6.34 -7.43
CA ARG A 71 11.06 5.98 -7.08
C ARG A 71 11.64 7.00 -6.10
N ASP A 72 12.49 6.52 -5.20
CA ASP A 72 13.28 7.36 -4.30
C ASP A 72 14.49 8.00 -5.02
N LYS A 73 15.29 8.76 -4.26
CA LYS A 73 16.53 9.41 -4.72
C LYS A 73 17.60 8.45 -5.27
N ASN A 74 17.52 7.17 -4.94
CA ASN A 74 18.42 6.12 -5.43
C ASN A 74 17.84 5.38 -6.65
N GLY A 75 16.66 5.80 -7.14
CA GLY A 75 15.97 5.17 -8.25
C GLY A 75 15.29 3.84 -7.88
N LEU A 76 15.10 3.55 -6.59
CA LEU A 76 14.42 2.34 -6.13
C LEU A 76 12.94 2.62 -5.86
N GLU A 77 12.07 1.66 -6.13
CA GLU A 77 10.63 1.82 -5.92
C GLU A 77 10.30 2.02 -4.43
N VAL A 78 9.35 2.90 -4.14
CA VAL A 78 8.83 3.16 -2.78
C VAL A 78 7.44 2.54 -2.68
N GLY A 79 6.51 3.01 -3.51
CA GLY A 79 5.16 2.47 -3.62
C GLY A 79 4.07 3.39 -3.06
N LEU A 80 4.33 4.68 -2.86
CA LEU A 80 3.30 5.68 -2.55
C LEU A 80 2.37 5.88 -3.74
N LYS A 81 2.89 5.69 -4.96
CA LYS A 81 2.12 5.76 -6.20
C LYS A 81 2.15 4.42 -6.90
N TYR A 82 1.01 3.97 -7.39
CA TYR A 82 0.90 2.69 -8.06
C TYR A 82 -0.10 2.72 -9.21
N ARG A 83 0.00 1.70 -10.06
CA ARG A 83 -0.95 1.37 -11.10
C ARG A 83 -1.66 0.08 -10.74
N ALA A 84 -2.98 0.13 -10.66
CA ALA A 84 -3.84 -1.03 -10.49
C ALA A 84 -4.41 -1.43 -11.85
N THR A 85 -3.99 -2.58 -12.37
CA THR A 85 -4.51 -3.14 -13.64
C THR A 85 -5.45 -4.28 -13.33
N VAL A 86 -6.68 -4.20 -13.86
CA VAL A 86 -7.73 -5.19 -13.65
C VAL A 86 -8.02 -5.92 -14.95
N SER A 87 -7.84 -7.23 -14.96
CA SER A 87 -8.17 -8.02 -16.15
C SER A 87 -9.67 -8.03 -16.42
N ALA A 88 -10.03 -8.04 -17.71
CA ALA A 88 -11.40 -8.26 -18.15
C ALA A 88 -11.90 -9.62 -17.65
N GLY A 89 -13.19 -9.74 -17.38
CA GLY A 89 -13.79 -10.99 -16.91
C GLY A 89 -14.99 -10.77 -15.99
N PRO A 90 -15.52 -11.84 -15.38
CA PRO A 90 -16.68 -11.76 -14.49
C PRO A 90 -16.35 -11.00 -13.21
N ALA A 91 -17.36 -10.77 -12.38
CA ALA A 91 -17.15 -10.21 -11.04
C ALA A 91 -16.19 -11.08 -10.21
N ALA A 92 -15.40 -10.46 -9.34
CA ALA A 92 -14.52 -11.14 -8.41
C ALA A 92 -14.41 -10.34 -7.11
N SER A 93 -14.11 -11.03 -6.01
CA SER A 93 -13.88 -10.39 -4.71
C SER A 93 -12.63 -10.97 -4.06
N GLY A 94 -11.91 -10.14 -3.33
CA GLY A 94 -10.67 -10.54 -2.70
C GLY A 94 -10.20 -9.48 -1.72
N THR A 95 -8.89 -9.42 -1.53
CA THR A 95 -8.26 -8.44 -0.63
C THR A 95 -7.01 -7.84 -1.26
N LEU A 96 -6.66 -6.64 -0.81
CA LEU A 96 -5.36 -6.02 -1.04
C LEU A 96 -4.75 -5.73 0.32
N ARG A 97 -3.71 -6.49 0.69
CA ARG A 97 -2.88 -6.19 1.85
C ARG A 97 -1.79 -5.20 1.45
N VAL A 98 -1.66 -4.13 2.20
CA VAL A 98 -0.68 -3.05 2.03
C VAL A 98 0.16 -3.00 3.29
N VAL A 99 1.48 -3.13 3.14
CA VAL A 99 2.43 -3.09 4.25
C VAL A 99 3.48 -2.03 3.98
N LEU A 100 3.65 -1.09 4.91
CA LEU A 100 4.77 -0.15 4.93
C LEU A 100 5.88 -0.78 5.78
N TYR A 101 6.99 -1.07 5.13
CA TYR A 101 8.23 -1.52 5.76
C TYR A 101 9.19 -0.34 5.91
N HIS A 102 9.84 -0.27 7.06
CA HIS A 102 10.90 0.70 7.35
C HIS A 102 12.22 -0.06 7.58
N TYR A 103 13.30 0.41 6.95
CA TYR A 103 14.62 -0.17 7.08
C TYR A 103 15.44 0.60 8.09
N THR A 104 15.70 -0.02 9.25
CA THR A 104 16.61 0.53 10.25
C THR A 104 18.00 -0.08 10.14
N ALA A 105 19.02 0.73 10.46
CA ALA A 105 20.40 0.28 10.42
C ALA A 105 20.62 -0.97 11.32
N PRO A 106 21.39 -1.96 10.87
CA PRO A 106 22.26 -1.95 9.69
C PRO A 106 21.59 -2.40 8.38
N ALA A 107 20.31 -2.78 8.41
CA ALA A 107 19.57 -3.14 7.18
C ALA A 107 19.34 -1.90 6.32
N ARG A 108 19.24 -2.09 5.01
CA ARG A 108 18.98 -1.02 4.04
C ARG A 108 18.12 -1.52 2.91
N LYS A 109 17.31 -0.62 2.33
CA LYS A 109 16.64 -0.90 1.08
C LYS A 109 17.66 -1.05 -0.04
N THR A 110 17.48 -2.06 -0.87
CA THR A 110 18.35 -2.35 -2.02
C THR A 110 17.52 -2.61 -3.27
N ALA A 111 18.18 -2.73 -4.42
CA ALA A 111 17.53 -3.07 -5.68
C ALA A 111 16.76 -4.41 -5.66
N ALA A 112 17.03 -5.28 -4.69
CA ALA A 112 16.25 -6.50 -4.49
C ALA A 112 14.82 -6.23 -3.96
N LEU A 113 14.56 -5.03 -3.40
CA LEU A 113 13.28 -4.63 -2.82
C LEU A 113 12.71 -5.68 -1.84
N ALA A 114 13.61 -6.32 -1.09
CA ALA A 114 13.26 -7.36 -0.12
C ALA A 114 12.67 -6.70 1.14
N PRO A 115 11.46 -7.06 1.60
CA PRO A 115 10.85 -6.45 2.78
C PRO A 115 11.75 -6.41 4.01
N SER A 116 11.63 -5.35 4.81
CA SER A 116 12.28 -5.24 6.12
C SER A 116 11.63 -6.18 7.15
N ASN A 117 12.26 -6.34 8.31
CA ASN A 117 11.67 -6.98 9.49
C ASN A 117 10.86 -6.01 10.36
N GLU A 118 10.95 -4.71 10.11
CA GLU A 118 10.20 -3.66 10.79
C GLU A 118 9.02 -3.20 9.92
N ILE A 119 7.84 -3.15 10.55
CA ILE A 119 6.56 -2.85 9.91
C ILE A 119 5.96 -1.69 10.67
N ASP A 120 5.76 -0.57 9.98
CA ASP A 120 5.05 0.57 10.56
C ASP A 120 3.55 0.40 10.41
N ILE A 121 3.12 -0.12 9.25
CA ILE A 121 1.70 -0.25 8.90
C ILE A 121 1.45 -1.58 8.21
N ASP A 122 0.39 -2.26 8.62
CA ASP A 122 -0.14 -3.46 7.97
C ASP A 122 -1.67 -3.37 7.91
N ALA A 123 -2.19 -3.06 6.72
CA ALA A 123 -3.62 -2.89 6.49
C ALA A 123 -4.10 -3.80 5.37
N THR A 124 -5.29 -4.37 5.53
CA THR A 124 -5.93 -5.20 4.49
C THR A 124 -7.27 -4.61 4.09
N PHE A 125 -7.39 -4.27 2.81
CA PHE A 125 -8.59 -3.70 2.22
C PHE A 125 -9.38 -4.76 1.45
N PRO A 126 -10.70 -4.86 1.65
CA PRO A 126 -11.56 -5.66 0.77
C PRO A 126 -11.51 -5.10 -0.65
N VAL A 127 -11.47 -5.99 -1.65
CA VAL A 127 -11.52 -5.65 -3.08
C VAL A 127 -12.78 -6.26 -3.69
N SER A 128 -13.51 -5.45 -4.46
CA SER A 128 -14.62 -5.88 -5.29
C SER A 128 -14.36 -5.46 -6.74
N ILE A 129 -14.42 -6.41 -7.66
CA ILE A 129 -14.30 -6.19 -9.10
C ILE A 129 -15.67 -6.46 -9.72
N ALA A 130 -16.24 -5.45 -10.34
CA ALA A 130 -17.45 -5.54 -11.15
C ALA A 130 -17.11 -5.67 -12.65
N PRO A 131 -18.00 -6.23 -13.49
CA PRO A 131 -17.83 -6.27 -14.94
C PRO A 131 -17.68 -4.88 -15.58
#